data_AF-A0A2E0IXM4-F1
#
_entry.id   AF-A0A2E0IXM4-F1
#
_cell.length_a   1.000
_cell.length_b   1.000
_cell.length_c   1.000
_cell.angle_alpha   90.00
_cell.angle_beta   90.00
_cell.angle_gamma   90.00
#
_symmetry.space_group_name_H-M   'P 1'
#
loop_
_entity.id
_entity.type
_entity.pdbx_description
1 polymer ?
#
loop_
_entity_poly.entity_id
_entity_poly.type
_entity_poly.pdbx_seq_one_letter_code
_entity_poly.pdbx_strand_id
1 'polypeptide(L)'
;MALAVGISIAFALALAVAVYLLWRAYRRLDELDAQLAQLAHDLETANEELAAVLTEVSGSRIIVEVINPMTLARARSRWGAALVGVAPRLIRRRVYEIVAREMKEQLAQQGVEAHLDIFHPTGS
;
A
#
# COMPACT_ATOMS: atom_id res chain seq x y z
N MET A 1 -49.98 -27.22 15.35
CA MET A 1 -48.91 -26.95 16.34
C MET A 1 -47.61 -27.68 16.02
N ALA A 2 -47.62 -28.99 15.71
CA ALA A 2 -46.39 -29.75 15.41
C ALA A 2 -45.52 -29.17 14.26
N LEU A 3 -46.15 -28.67 13.18
CA LEU A 3 -45.41 -28.05 12.05
C LEU A 3 -44.68 -26.76 12.45
N ALA A 4 -45.29 -25.91 13.28
CA ALA A 4 -44.67 -24.68 13.74
C ALA A 4 -43.46 -24.96 14.66
N VAL A 5 -43.55 -26.00 15.49
CA VAL A 5 -42.44 -26.46 16.34
C VAL A 5 -41.29 -27.00 15.49
N GLY A 6 -41.59 -27.78 14.45
CA GLY A 6 -40.58 -28.30 13.53
C GLY A 6 -39.81 -27.18 12.78
N ILE A 7 -40.51 -26.15 12.33
CA ILE A 7 -39.91 -24.98 11.67
C ILE A 7 -39.02 -24.19 12.64
N SER A 8 -39.48 -23.95 13.87
CA SER A 8 -38.66 -23.27 14.89
C SER A 8 -37.38 -24.04 15.23
N ILE A 9 -37.44 -25.37 15.31
CA ILE A 9 -36.25 -26.20 15.55
C ILE A 9 -35.29 -26.11 14.37
N ALA A 10 -35.78 -26.24 13.14
CA ALA A 10 -34.94 -26.12 11.95
C ALA A 10 -34.29 -24.74 11.83
N PHE A 11 -35.02 -23.67 12.17
CA PHE A 11 -34.50 -22.31 12.16
C PHE A 11 -33.43 -22.11 13.24
N ALA A 12 -33.66 -22.60 14.47
CA ALA A 12 -32.67 -22.53 15.54
C ALA A 12 -31.38 -23.29 15.17
N LEU A 13 -31.51 -24.45 14.52
CA LEU A 13 -30.37 -25.26 14.08
C LEU A 13 -29.58 -24.56 12.96
N ALA A 14 -30.27 -23.96 11.99
CA ALA A 14 -29.65 -23.16 10.95
C ALA A 14 -28.90 -21.95 11.53
N LEU A 15 -29.49 -21.29 12.53
CA LEU A 15 -28.89 -20.12 13.20
C LEU A 15 -27.65 -20.51 14.01
N ALA A 16 -27.70 -21.65 14.72
CA ALA A 16 -26.54 -22.19 15.43
C ALA A 16 -25.38 -22.54 14.48
N VAL A 17 -25.68 -23.15 13.32
CA VAL A 17 -24.68 -23.44 12.29
C VAL A 17 -24.09 -22.16 11.71
N ALA A 18 -24.92 -21.16 11.41
CA ALA A 18 -24.46 -19.87 10.90
C ALA A 18 -23.51 -19.17 11.88
N VAL A 19 -23.87 -19.13 13.17
CA VAL A 19 -23.02 -18.56 14.22
C VAL A 19 -21.70 -19.33 14.35
N TYR A 20 -21.73 -20.67 14.28
CA TYR A 20 -20.53 -21.48 14.35
C TYR A 20 -19.58 -21.22 13.16
N LEU A 21 -20.12 -21.12 11.95
CA LEU A 21 -19.32 -20.81 10.75
C LEU A 21 -18.72 -19.41 10.80
N LEU A 22 -19.50 -18.42 11.26
CA LEU A 22 -19.02 -17.05 11.49
C LEU A 22 -17.89 -17.04 12.51
N TRP A 23 -18.05 -17.70 13.65
CA TRP A 23 -17.02 -17.76 14.69
C TRP A 23 -15.73 -18.42 14.18
N ARG A 24 -15.86 -19.48 13.38
CA ARG A 24 -14.72 -20.13 12.73
C ARG A 24 -14.02 -19.21 11.72
N ALA A 25 -14.77 -18.38 11.00
CA ALA A 25 -14.21 -17.40 10.07
C ALA A 25 -13.46 -16.29 10.82
N TYR A 26 -14.05 -15.75 11.89
CA TYR A 26 -13.42 -14.75 12.75
C TYR A 26 -12.12 -15.25 13.38
N ARG A 27 -12.12 -16.49 13.90
CA ARG A 27 -10.90 -17.14 14.43
C ARG A 27 -9.75 -17.19 13.43
N ARG A 28 -10.05 -17.41 12.15
CA ARG A 28 -9.03 -17.43 11.09
C ARG A 28 -8.53 -16.03 10.78
N LEU A 29 -9.41 -15.04 10.80
CA LEU A 29 -9.03 -13.64 10.59
C LEU A 29 -8.11 -13.14 11.69
N ASP A 30 -8.41 -13.44 12.96
CA ASP A 30 -7.55 -13.05 14.09
C ASP A 30 -6.13 -13.62 13.96
N GLU A 31 -6.00 -14.87 13.50
CA GLU A 31 -4.69 -15.51 13.29
C GLU A 31 -3.90 -14.86 12.15
N LEU A 32 -4.60 -14.44 11.07
CA LEU A 32 -3.97 -13.70 9.97
C LEU A 32 -3.59 -12.27 10.39
N ASP A 33 -4.45 -11.58 11.15
CA ASP A 33 -4.17 -10.24 11.65
C ASP A 33 -2.98 -10.25 12.62
N ALA A 34 -2.86 -11.29 13.46
CA ALA A 34 -1.69 -11.46 14.32
C ALA A 34 -0.40 -11.64 13.52
N GLN A 35 -0.43 -12.44 12.43
CA GLN A 35 0.73 -12.62 11.55
C GLN A 35 1.10 -11.33 10.82
N LEU A 36 0.11 -10.57 10.35
CA LEU A 36 0.33 -9.27 9.71
C LEU A 36 0.89 -8.24 10.69
N ALA A 37 0.39 -8.19 11.92
CA ALA A 37 0.89 -7.31 12.96
C ALA A 37 2.34 -7.63 13.32
N GLN A 38 2.67 -8.92 13.43
CA GLN A 38 4.03 -9.37 13.69
C GLN A 38 4.97 -9.02 12.53
N LEU A 39 4.55 -9.28 11.30
CA LEU A 39 5.34 -8.94 10.11
C LEU A 39 5.53 -7.41 9.99
N ALA A 40 4.50 -6.62 10.25
CA ALA A 40 4.59 -5.15 10.27
C ALA A 40 5.62 -4.67 11.31
N HIS A 41 5.62 -5.27 12.49
CA HIS A 41 6.57 -4.95 13.56
C HIS A 41 8.01 -5.33 13.19
N ASP A 42 8.22 -6.49 12.59
CA ASP A 42 9.55 -6.93 12.12
C ASP A 42 10.08 -6.01 11.01
N LEU A 43 9.21 -5.56 10.10
CA LEU A 43 9.57 -4.60 9.06
C LEU A 43 9.91 -3.22 9.63
N GLU A 44 9.17 -2.75 10.63
CA GLU A 44 9.42 -1.46 11.28
C GLU A 44 10.79 -1.48 11.99
N THR A 45 11.09 -2.56 12.71
CA THR A 45 12.39 -2.75 13.39
C THR A 45 13.54 -2.81 12.39
N ALA A 46 13.39 -3.57 11.30
CA ALA A 46 14.41 -3.65 10.25
C ALA A 46 14.64 -2.30 9.54
N ASN A 47 13.58 -1.49 9.40
CA ASN A 47 13.68 -0.16 8.84
C ASN A 47 14.39 0.83 9.78
N GLU A 48 14.17 0.74 11.10
CA GLU A 48 14.92 1.54 12.08
C GLU A 48 16.41 1.22 12.09
N GLU A 49 16.79 -0.06 12.03
CA GLU A 49 18.19 -0.47 11.93
C GLU A 49 18.84 0.03 10.64
N LEU A 50 18.11 -0.07 9.51
CA LEU A 50 18.58 0.45 8.23
C LEU A 50 18.70 1.98 8.25
N ALA A 51 17.74 2.68 8.87
CA ALA A 51 17.79 4.13 9.03
C ALA A 51 18.98 4.55 9.89
N ALA A 52 19.28 3.85 10.98
CA ALA A 52 20.43 4.11 11.83
C ALA A 52 21.75 3.98 11.05
N VAL A 53 21.93 2.90 10.29
CA VAL A 53 23.11 2.67 9.44
C VAL A 53 23.21 3.72 8.32
N LEU A 54 22.09 4.12 7.72
CA LEU A 54 22.07 5.16 6.69
C LEU A 54 22.41 6.55 7.25
N THR A 55 22.00 6.85 8.48
CA THR A 55 22.30 8.12 9.15
C THR A 55 23.79 8.21 9.52
N GLU A 56 24.42 7.07 9.80
CA GLU A 56 25.85 6.98 10.12
C GLU A 56 26.74 7.07 8.86
N VAL A 57 26.22 6.72 7.67
CA VAL A 57 27.01 6.58 6.43
C VAL A 57 26.78 7.69 5.38
N SER A 58 25.70 8.49 5.45
CA SER A 58 25.48 9.52 4.43
C SER A 58 24.55 10.65 4.85
N GLY A 59 24.78 11.83 4.27
CA GLY A 59 23.97 13.03 4.49
C GLY A 59 22.46 12.82 4.29
N SER A 60 21.69 13.77 4.81
CA SER A 60 20.22 13.77 4.85
C SER A 60 19.57 13.18 3.60
N ARG A 61 18.96 11.99 3.74
CA ARG A 61 18.23 11.30 2.66
C ARG A 61 16.74 11.61 2.77
N ILE A 62 16.17 12.19 1.72
CA ILE A 62 14.74 12.48 1.63
C ILE A 62 14.07 11.39 0.78
N ILE A 63 13.11 10.67 1.36
CA ILE A 63 12.30 9.68 0.64
C ILE A 63 10.93 10.30 0.35
N VAL A 64 10.53 10.31 -0.93
CA VAL A 64 9.26 10.89 -1.39
C VAL A 64 8.38 9.79 -1.97
N GLU A 65 7.25 9.52 -1.31
CA GLU A 65 6.27 8.56 -1.79
C GLU A 65 5.16 9.24 -2.60
N VAL A 66 4.86 8.72 -3.79
CA VAL A 66 3.74 9.19 -4.61
C VAL A 66 2.54 8.26 -4.43
N ILE A 67 1.62 8.66 -3.54
CA ILE A 67 0.42 7.88 -3.16
C ILE A 67 -0.51 7.61 -4.35
N ASN A 68 -0.70 8.59 -5.23
CA ASN A 68 -1.58 8.44 -6.40
C ASN A 68 -0.98 9.06 -7.67
N PRO A 69 -0.18 8.29 -8.44
CA PRO A 69 0.45 8.79 -9.65
C PRO A 69 -0.58 9.14 -10.74
N MET A 70 -1.77 8.55 -10.70
CA MET A 70 -2.81 8.77 -11.72
C MET A 70 -3.50 10.13 -11.53
N THR A 71 -3.72 10.54 -10.28
CA THR A 71 -4.22 11.89 -9.98
C THR A 71 -3.25 12.95 -10.47
N LEU A 72 -1.93 12.73 -10.29
CA LEU A 72 -0.90 13.64 -10.79
C LEU A 72 -0.90 13.71 -12.33
N ALA A 73 -1.03 12.55 -13.01
CA ALA A 73 -1.15 12.47 -14.46
C ALA A 73 -2.38 13.19 -15.02
N ARG A 74 -3.52 13.14 -14.31
CA ARG A 74 -4.76 13.82 -14.72
C ARG A 74 -4.73 15.33 -14.44
N ALA A 75 -4.19 15.73 -13.29
CA ALA A 75 -4.12 17.13 -12.88
C ALA A 75 -3.28 17.98 -13.84
N ARG A 76 -2.23 17.41 -14.42
CA ARG A 76 -1.51 18.02 -15.54
C ARG A 76 -2.10 17.54 -16.86
N SER A 77 -2.97 18.37 -17.45
CA SER A 77 -3.64 18.12 -18.75
C SER A 77 -2.70 17.69 -19.88
N ARG A 78 -1.44 18.14 -19.84
CA ARG A 78 -0.36 17.78 -20.78
C ARG A 78 0.12 16.33 -20.65
N TRP A 79 0.04 15.74 -19.46
CA TRP A 79 0.44 14.35 -19.18
C TRP A 79 -0.70 13.39 -19.45
N GLY A 80 -1.93 13.77 -19.07
CA GLY A 80 -3.13 13.02 -19.38
C GLY A 80 -3.23 12.72 -20.88
N ALA A 81 -3.16 13.74 -21.74
CA ALA A 81 -3.28 13.56 -23.19
C ALA A 81 -2.19 12.67 -23.82
N ALA A 82 -0.94 12.76 -23.35
CA ALA A 82 0.18 11.95 -23.86
C ALA A 82 0.16 10.50 -23.34
N LEU A 83 -0.57 10.23 -22.26
CA LEU A 83 -0.56 8.94 -21.55
C LEU A 83 -1.90 8.20 -21.60
N VAL A 84 -2.96 8.78 -22.20
CA VAL A 84 -4.31 8.16 -22.33
C VAL A 84 -4.29 6.80 -23.06
N GLY A 85 -3.29 6.54 -23.91
CA GLY A 85 -3.17 5.28 -24.66
C GLY A 85 -2.22 4.22 -24.10
N VAL A 86 -1.52 4.48 -22.99
CA VAL A 86 -0.50 3.56 -22.45
C VAL A 86 -0.97 2.80 -21.22
N ALA A 87 -0.47 1.56 -21.07
CA ALA A 87 -0.79 0.70 -19.94
C ALA A 87 -0.48 1.39 -18.59
N PRO A 88 -1.30 1.17 -17.54
CA PRO A 88 -1.14 1.82 -16.23
C PRO A 88 0.26 1.70 -15.61
N ARG A 89 1.01 0.64 -15.91
CA ARG A 89 2.40 0.46 -15.44
C ARG A 89 3.37 1.47 -16.07
N LEU A 90 3.20 1.77 -17.35
CA LEU A 90 4.04 2.75 -18.07
C LEU A 90 3.76 4.18 -17.59
N ILE A 91 2.50 4.48 -17.29
CA ILE A 91 2.11 5.78 -16.72
C ILE A 91 2.83 6.02 -15.40
N ARG A 92 2.82 5.02 -14.49
CA ARG A 92 3.51 5.13 -13.20
C ARG A 92 4.98 5.44 -13.37
N ARG A 93 5.70 4.63 -14.15
CA ARG A 93 7.13 4.83 -14.42
C ARG A 93 7.40 6.24 -14.95
N ARG A 94 6.59 6.70 -15.90
CA ARG A 94 6.79 8.02 -16.50
C ARG A 94 6.52 9.16 -15.53
N VAL A 95 5.51 9.04 -14.68
CA VAL A 95 5.23 10.01 -13.62
C VAL A 95 6.41 10.10 -12.65
N TYR A 96 6.96 8.98 -12.20
CA TYR A 96 8.13 8.97 -11.31
C TYR A 96 9.37 9.62 -11.96
N GLU A 97 9.69 9.27 -13.20
CA GLU A 97 10.81 9.86 -13.94
C GLU A 97 10.68 11.38 -14.11
N ILE A 98 9.45 11.88 -14.31
CA ILE A 98 9.21 13.31 -14.46
C ILE A 98 9.31 14.03 -13.12
N VAL A 99 8.70 13.48 -12.05
CA VAL A 99 8.78 14.04 -10.70
C VAL A 99 10.24 14.11 -10.23
N ALA A 100 11.02 13.04 -10.41
CA ALA A 100 12.43 13.03 -10.05
C ALA A 100 13.23 14.11 -10.80
N ARG A 101 12.95 14.30 -12.09
CA ARG A 101 13.60 15.35 -12.90
C ARG A 101 13.24 16.75 -12.41
N GLU A 102 11.96 17.03 -12.19
CA GLU A 102 11.51 18.34 -11.72
C GLU A 102 12.08 18.66 -10.33
N MET A 103 12.11 17.69 -9.42
CA MET A 103 12.72 17.88 -8.10
C MET A 103 14.22 18.12 -8.19
N LYS A 104 14.94 17.38 -9.05
CA LYS A 104 16.36 17.62 -9.30
C LYS A 104 16.62 19.03 -9.83
N GLU A 105 15.82 19.49 -10.77
CA GLU A 105 15.94 20.85 -11.33
C GLU A 105 15.66 21.93 -10.26
N GLN A 106 14.62 21.74 -9.43
CA GLN A 106 14.30 22.68 -8.35
C GLN A 106 15.38 22.73 -7.28
N LEU A 107 15.94 21.58 -6.88
CA LEU A 107 17.02 21.52 -5.89
C LEU A 107 18.32 22.13 -6.44
N ALA A 108 18.62 21.90 -7.73
CA ALA A 108 19.76 22.51 -8.40
C ALA A 108 19.64 24.04 -8.47
N GLN A 109 18.44 24.57 -8.70
CA GLN A 109 18.18 26.03 -8.66
C GLN A 109 18.41 26.62 -7.26
N GLN A 110 18.25 25.83 -6.21
CA GLN A 110 18.50 26.22 -4.82
C GLN A 110 19.96 25.96 -4.39
N GLY A 111 20.83 25.54 -5.31
CA GLY A 111 22.25 25.26 -5.02
C GLY A 111 22.49 23.95 -4.25
N VAL A 112 21.50 23.06 -4.19
CA VAL A 112 21.61 21.78 -3.49
C VAL A 112 21.97 20.67 -4.48
N GLU A 113 23.12 20.04 -4.26
CA GLU A 113 23.55 18.87 -5.04
C GLU A 113 22.87 17.61 -4.49
N ALA A 114 21.80 17.16 -5.15
CA ALA A 114 21.00 16.02 -4.72
C ALA A 114 21.14 14.83 -5.68
N HIS A 115 21.42 13.65 -5.11
CA HIS A 115 21.33 12.37 -5.81
C HIS A 115 19.92 11.81 -5.62
N LEU A 116 19.19 11.55 -6.71
CA LEU A 116 17.83 11.01 -6.67
C LEU A 116 17.82 9.59 -7.25
N ASP A 117 17.49 8.63 -6.39
CA ASP A 117 17.26 7.24 -6.77
C ASP A 117 15.76 6.92 -6.78
N ILE A 118 15.30 6.26 -7.84
CA ILE A 118 13.91 5.83 -7.97
C ILE A 118 13.80 4.39 -7.46
N PHE A 119 13.19 4.21 -6.29
CA PHE A 119 12.87 2.89 -5.76
C PHE A 119 11.50 2.43 -6.27
N HIS A 120 11.47 1.27 -6.93
CA HIS A 120 10.24 0.59 -7.28
C HIS A 120 10.02 -0.54 -6.27
N PRO A 121 9.06 -0.43 -5.34
CA PRO A 121 8.65 -1.60 -4.56
C PRO A 121 8.00 -2.58 -5.54
N THR A 122 8.73 -3.62 -5.92
CA THR A 122 8.15 -4.79 -6.58
C THR A 122 7.26 -5.49 -5.57
N GLY A 123 5.98 -5.11 -5.54
CA GLY A 123 4.96 -5.88 -4.87
C GLY A 123 4.84 -7.24 -5.55
N SER A 124 5.17 -8.30 -4.81
CA SER A 124 4.67 -9.66 -5.03
C SER A 124 3.27 -9.79 -4.46
#